data_AF-A0A178D5F9-F1
#
_entry.id   AF-A0A178D5F9-F1
#
_cell.length_a   1.000
_cell.length_b   1.000
_cell.length_c   1.000
_cell.angle_alpha   90.00
_cell.angle_beta   90.00
_cell.angle_gamma   90.00
#
_symmetry.space_group_name_H-M   'P 1'
#
loop_
_entity.id
_entity.type
_entity.pdbx_description
1 polymer ?
#
loop_
_entity_poly.entity_id
_entity_poly.type
_entity_poly.pdbx_seq_one_letter_code
_entity_poly.pdbx_strand_id
1 'polypeptide(L)'
;MVATLTVPDRYGYVVLIALGAIPVLCYAQGMAVTFLRKPAGVPYPNAYASAEKVKESQAAYKFNCAQRAHANLLENMPQTIAYMLFAGLEYPTATAALGAAWLAFRIVYAVGYVKGTKKDGKGRLSGSLFWLMQGGLWSLCVSTALKLL
;
A
#
# COMPACT_ATOMS: atom_id res chain seq x y z
N MET A 1 -26.82 -19.62 -17.76
CA MET A 1 -27.25 -18.25 -17.39
C MET A 1 -26.08 -17.31 -17.59
N VAL A 2 -26.28 -16.21 -18.31
CA VAL A 2 -25.30 -15.13 -18.42
C VAL A 2 -25.73 -14.05 -17.45
N ALA A 3 -24.85 -13.67 -16.51
CA ALA A 3 -25.09 -12.56 -15.61
C ALA A 3 -24.43 -11.30 -16.19
N THR A 4 -25.22 -10.26 -16.45
CA THR A 4 -24.73 -8.96 -16.90
C THR A 4 -24.55 -8.06 -15.69
N LEU A 5 -23.32 -7.60 -15.44
CA LEU A 5 -23.00 -6.64 -14.38
C LEU A 5 -22.99 -5.23 -14.98
N THR A 6 -24.02 -4.44 -14.68
CA THR A 6 -24.06 -3.02 -15.03
C THR A 6 -23.32 -2.21 -13.96
N VAL A 7 -22.33 -1.41 -14.37
CA VAL A 7 -21.54 -0.56 -13.47
C VAL A 7 -21.60 0.90 -13.90
N PRO A 8 -21.37 1.86 -12.98
CA PRO A 8 -21.33 3.28 -13.34
C PRO A 8 -20.26 3.60 -14.38
N ASP A 9 -20.49 4.69 -15.12
CA ASP A 9 -19.46 5.28 -15.96
C ASP A 9 -18.18 5.54 -15.14
N ARG A 10 -17.02 5.29 -15.77
CA ARG A 10 -15.68 5.44 -15.16
C ARG A 10 -15.33 4.45 -14.04
N TYR A 11 -16.20 3.52 -13.67
CA TYR A 11 -15.90 2.49 -12.67
C TYR A 11 -14.71 1.60 -13.07
N GLY A 12 -14.45 1.44 -14.37
CA GLY A 12 -13.25 0.75 -14.87
C GLY A 12 -11.93 1.31 -14.33
N TYR A 13 -11.83 2.62 -14.06
CA TYR A 13 -10.64 3.21 -13.44
C TYR A 13 -10.46 2.78 -11.99
N VAL A 14 -11.57 2.64 -11.24
CA VAL A 14 -11.56 2.12 -9.87
C VAL A 14 -11.00 0.71 -9.87
N VAL A 15 -11.52 -0.15 -10.75
CA VAL A 15 -11.08 -1.55 -10.88
C VAL A 15 -9.62 -1.64 -11.30
N LEU A 16 -9.19 -0.83 -12.28
CA LEU A 16 -7.80 -0.81 -12.76
C LEU A 16 -6.82 -0.45 -11.64
N ILE A 17 -7.15 0.52 -10.79
CA ILE A 17 -6.29 0.90 -9.67
C ILE A 17 -6.34 -0.17 -8.57
N ALA A 18 -7.54 -0.60 -8.17
CA ALA A 18 -7.75 -1.51 -7.06
C ALA A 18 -7.19 -2.91 -7.31
N LEU A 19 -7.45 -3.48 -8.48
CA LEU A 19 -7.08 -4.86 -8.83
C LEU A 19 -5.87 -4.94 -9.77
N GLY A 20 -5.45 -3.84 -10.38
CA GLY A 20 -4.24 -3.78 -11.19
C GLY A 20 -3.07 -3.13 -10.44
N ALA A 21 -3.15 -1.82 -10.22
CA ALA A 21 -2.02 -1.03 -9.76
C ALA A 21 -1.59 -1.32 -8.30
N ILE A 22 -2.54 -1.52 -7.38
CA ILE A 22 -2.23 -1.83 -5.97
C ILE A 22 -1.52 -3.19 -5.83
N PRO A 23 -1.99 -4.30 -6.44
CA PRO A 23 -1.27 -5.58 -6.43
C PRO A 23 0.13 -5.50 -7.05
N VAL A 24 0.31 -4.72 -8.12
CA VAL A 24 1.64 -4.49 -8.72
C VAL A 24 2.58 -3.81 -7.73
N LEU A 25 2.12 -2.82 -6.96
CA LEU A 25 2.93 -2.21 -5.91
C LEU A 25 3.29 -3.22 -4.80
N CYS A 26 2.34 -4.07 -4.40
CA CYS A 26 2.58 -5.12 -3.42
C CYS A 26 3.67 -6.09 -3.90
N TYR A 27 3.57 -6.56 -5.15
CA TYR A 27 4.58 -7.41 -5.77
C TYR A 27 5.96 -6.72 -5.83
N ALA A 28 6.02 -5.46 -6.27
CA ALA A 28 7.26 -4.70 -6.34
C ALA A 28 7.95 -4.55 -4.98
N GLN A 29 7.19 -4.30 -3.90
CA GLN A 29 7.75 -4.24 -2.55
C GLN A 29 8.25 -5.62 -2.05
N GLY A 30 7.54 -6.70 -2.36
CA GLY A 30 8.00 -8.06 -2.05
C GLY A 30 9.31 -8.42 -2.77
N MET A 31 9.45 -7.99 -4.03
CA MET A 31 10.71 -8.12 -4.78
C MET A 31 11.83 -7.30 -4.14
N ALA A 32 11.56 -6.06 -3.73
CA ALA A 32 12.56 -5.23 -3.04
C ALA A 32 13.06 -5.88 -1.74
N VAL A 33 12.16 -6.49 -0.95
CA VAL A 33 12.53 -7.27 0.24
C VAL A 33 13.45 -8.43 -0.14
N THR A 34 13.10 -9.18 -1.20
CA THR A 34 13.90 -10.31 -1.69
C THR A 34 15.31 -9.89 -2.11
N PHE A 35 15.44 -8.81 -2.88
CA PHE A 35 16.74 -8.31 -3.33
C PHE A 35 17.60 -7.77 -2.19
N LEU A 36 16.99 -7.14 -1.18
CA LEU A 36 17.72 -6.60 -0.02
C LEU A 36 18.10 -7.66 1.02
N ARG A 37 17.49 -8.85 0.98
CA ARG A 37 17.77 -9.93 1.92
C ARG A 37 19.21 -10.44 1.84
N LYS A 38 19.71 -10.68 0.62
CA LYS A 38 21.05 -11.25 0.41
C LYS A 38 22.15 -10.31 0.94
N PRO A 39 22.18 -9.01 0.60
CA PRO A 39 23.13 -8.06 1.19
C PRO A 39 23.00 -7.90 2.71
N ALA A 40 21.79 -8.03 3.26
CA ALA A 40 21.57 -8.01 4.70
C ALA A 40 22.02 -9.30 5.41
N GLY A 41 22.33 -10.36 4.67
CA GLY A 41 22.74 -11.66 5.21
C GLY A 41 21.72 -12.23 6.18
N VAL A 42 20.41 -12.09 5.90
CA VAL A 42 19.34 -12.61 6.76
C VAL A 42 18.87 -13.96 6.21
N PRO A 43 19.21 -15.08 6.86
CA PRO A 43 18.77 -16.40 6.41
C PRO A 43 17.26 -16.57 6.59
N TYR A 44 16.66 -17.45 5.78
CA TYR A 44 15.33 -17.97 6.08
C TYR A 44 15.40 -18.90 7.29
N PRO A 45 14.35 -18.97 8.14
CA PRO A 45 13.03 -18.34 8.00
C PRO A 45 12.91 -16.94 8.62
N ASN A 46 14.02 -16.30 9.02
CA ASN A 46 13.95 -15.01 9.72
C ASN A 46 13.31 -13.94 8.82
N ALA A 47 12.25 -13.32 9.32
CA ALA A 47 11.55 -12.23 8.64
C ALA A 47 12.38 -10.93 8.67
N TYR A 48 13.04 -10.65 9.79
CA TYR A 48 13.80 -9.42 10.01
C TYR A 48 15.23 -9.73 10.45
N ALA A 49 16.15 -8.78 10.22
CA ALA A 49 17.45 -8.75 10.89
C ALA A 49 17.29 -8.37 12.37
N SER A 50 18.17 -8.91 13.23
CA SER A 50 18.21 -8.56 14.66
C SER A 50 18.58 -7.09 14.87
N ALA A 51 18.21 -6.54 16.04
CA ALA A 51 18.50 -5.14 16.38
C ALA A 51 20.01 -4.86 16.41
N GLU A 52 20.82 -5.81 16.86
CA GLU A 52 22.28 -5.73 16.85
C GLU A 52 22.82 -5.61 15.42
N LYS A 53 22.39 -6.51 14.53
CA LYS A 53 22.81 -6.51 13.13
C LYS A 53 22.40 -5.23 12.40
N VAL A 54 21.24 -4.67 12.75
CA VAL A 54 20.76 -3.39 12.20
C VAL A 54 21.65 -2.21 12.61
N LYS A 55 22.20 -2.22 13.84
CA LYS A 55 23.12 -1.17 14.30
C LYS A 55 24.46 -1.23 13.57
N GLU A 56 24.89 -2.43 13.20
CA GLU A 56 26.20 -2.69 12.59
C GLU A 56 26.18 -2.66 11.06
N SER A 57 25.02 -2.89 10.43
CA SER A 57 24.90 -3.02 8.97
C SER A 57 23.78 -2.15 8.39
N GLN A 58 24.19 -1.18 7.57
CA GLN A 58 23.25 -0.37 6.80
C GLN A 58 22.41 -1.21 5.83
N ALA A 59 22.93 -2.33 5.33
CA ALA A 59 22.17 -3.25 4.50
C ALA A 59 21.05 -3.94 5.29
N ALA A 60 21.35 -4.38 6.53
CA ALA A 60 20.34 -4.94 7.43
C ALA A 60 19.27 -3.91 7.83
N TYR A 61 19.67 -2.66 8.07
CA TYR A 61 18.73 -1.57 8.32
C TYR A 61 17.76 -1.34 7.14
N LYS A 62 18.30 -1.25 5.91
CA LYS A 62 17.48 -1.11 4.69
C LYS A 62 16.55 -2.30 4.47
N PHE A 63 17.02 -3.52 4.73
CA PHE A 63 16.20 -4.73 4.65
C PHE A 63 15.03 -4.68 5.64
N ASN A 64 15.26 -4.32 6.91
CA ASN A 64 14.19 -4.18 7.88
C ASN A 64 13.20 -3.06 7.50
N CYS A 65 13.70 -1.95 6.95
CA CYS A 65 12.85 -0.88 6.43
C CYS A 65 11.96 -1.36 5.27
N ALA A 66 12.52 -2.14 4.33
CA ALA A 66 11.76 -2.73 3.23
C ALA A 66 10.70 -3.71 3.72
N GLN A 67 11.06 -4.59 4.66
CA GLN A 67 10.10 -5.51 5.27
C GLN A 67 8.96 -4.77 5.95
N ARG A 68 9.26 -3.72 6.73
CA ARG A 68 8.22 -2.96 7.42
C ARG A 68 7.34 -2.16 6.46
N ALA A 69 7.90 -1.62 5.38
CA ALA A 69 7.11 -0.96 4.33
C ALA A 69 6.14 -1.96 3.67
N HIS A 70 6.63 -3.14 3.29
CA HIS A 70 5.84 -4.19 2.66
C HIS A 70 4.74 -4.73 3.59
N ALA A 71 5.07 -5.05 4.84
CA ALA A 71 4.09 -5.50 5.82
C ALA A 71 3.03 -4.43 6.11
N ASN A 72 3.40 -3.15 6.18
CA ASN A 72 2.41 -2.08 6.35
C ASN A 72 1.48 -1.94 5.14
N LEU A 73 1.96 -2.19 3.93
CA LEU A 73 1.10 -2.26 2.75
C LEU A 73 0.17 -3.47 2.84
N LEU A 74 0.66 -4.65 3.20
CA LEU A 74 -0.16 -5.87 3.34
C LEU A 74 -1.29 -5.70 4.37
N GLU A 75 -1.04 -5.00 5.48
CA GLU A 75 -2.07 -4.68 6.50
C GLU A 75 -3.20 -3.77 5.97
N ASN A 76 -2.92 -2.97 4.94
CA ASN A 76 -3.84 -1.92 4.48
C ASN A 76 -4.39 -2.13 3.06
N MET A 77 -3.70 -2.91 2.24
CA MET A 77 -4.08 -3.15 0.86
C MET A 77 -5.47 -3.81 0.76
N PRO A 78 -5.77 -4.91 1.48
CA PRO A 78 -7.06 -5.58 1.32
C PRO A 78 -8.24 -4.68 1.66
N GLN A 79 -8.16 -3.95 2.78
CA GLN A 79 -9.20 -3.00 3.19
C GLN A 79 -9.35 -1.85 2.18
N THR A 80 -8.25 -1.32 1.63
CA THR A 80 -8.30 -0.23 0.66
C THR A 80 -8.92 -0.68 -0.67
N ILE A 81 -8.57 -1.88 -1.13
CA ILE A 81 -9.20 -2.49 -2.32
C ILE A 81 -10.70 -2.65 -2.09
N ALA A 82 -11.11 -3.18 -0.93
CA ALA A 82 -12.52 -3.31 -0.59
C ALA A 82 -13.26 -1.96 -0.57
N TYR A 83 -12.66 -0.93 0.02
CA TYR A 83 -13.23 0.42 0.03
C TYR A 83 -13.43 0.95 -1.39
N MET A 84 -12.41 0.80 -2.24
CA MET A 84 -12.48 1.28 -3.61
C MET A 84 -13.57 0.57 -4.41
N LEU A 85 -13.62 -0.76 -4.36
CA LEU A 85 -14.63 -1.53 -5.08
C LEU A 85 -16.05 -1.21 -4.60
N PHE A 86 -16.24 -0.96 -3.30
CA PHE A 86 -17.55 -0.62 -2.76
C PHE A 86 -17.95 0.84 -3.06
N ALA A 87 -17.16 1.81 -2.60
CA ALA A 87 -17.45 3.23 -2.78
C ALA A 87 -17.46 3.66 -4.25
N GLY A 88 -16.71 2.97 -5.12
CA GLY A 88 -16.66 3.26 -6.54
C GLY A 88 -17.99 3.01 -7.27
N LEU A 89 -18.88 2.17 -6.72
CA LEU A 89 -20.21 1.93 -7.28
C LEU A 89 -21.12 3.16 -7.17
N GLU A 90 -20.88 4.02 -6.19
CA GLU A 90 -21.64 5.26 -5.99
C GLU A 90 -20.83 6.50 -6.45
N TYR A 91 -19.53 6.51 -6.18
CA TYR A 91 -18.64 7.64 -6.39
C TYR A 91 -17.40 7.24 -7.22
N PRO A 92 -17.56 6.81 -8.49
CA PRO A 92 -16.47 6.23 -9.28
C PRO A 92 -15.29 7.20 -9.47
N THR A 93 -15.56 8.46 -9.82
CA THR A 93 -14.52 9.46 -10.08
C THR A 93 -13.75 9.84 -8.81
N ALA A 94 -14.45 10.11 -7.71
CA ALA A 94 -13.81 10.48 -6.45
C ALA A 94 -12.99 9.32 -5.87
N THR A 95 -13.53 8.10 -5.94
CA THR A 95 -12.86 6.88 -5.51
C THR A 95 -11.59 6.62 -6.31
N ALA A 96 -11.65 6.75 -7.65
CA ALA A 96 -10.47 6.59 -8.50
C ALA A 96 -9.39 7.63 -8.18
N ALA A 97 -9.76 8.91 -7.99
CA ALA A 97 -8.82 9.97 -7.64
C ALA A 97 -8.15 9.73 -6.27
N LEU A 98 -8.93 9.40 -5.24
CA LEU A 98 -8.40 9.09 -3.91
C LEU A 98 -7.53 7.83 -3.90
N GLY A 99 -7.94 6.78 -4.63
CA GLY A 99 -7.17 5.55 -4.78
C GLY A 99 -5.83 5.76 -5.49
N ALA A 100 -5.82 6.55 -6.57
CA ALA A 100 -4.58 6.91 -7.26
C ALA A 100 -3.64 7.74 -6.36
N ALA A 101 -4.18 8.73 -5.64
CA ALA A 101 -3.41 9.52 -4.68
C ALA A 101 -2.86 8.65 -3.54
N TRP A 102 -3.69 7.75 -2.99
CA TRP A 102 -3.27 6.79 -1.98
C TRP A 102 -2.10 5.94 -2.47
N LEU A 103 -2.20 5.40 -3.69
CA LEU A 103 -1.14 4.60 -4.31
C LEU A 103 0.16 5.39 -4.47
N ALA A 104 0.07 6.64 -4.96
CA ALA A 104 1.22 7.52 -5.10
C ALA A 104 1.92 7.78 -3.76
N PHE A 105 1.17 8.11 -2.70
CA PHE A 105 1.74 8.28 -1.37
C PHE A 105 2.30 6.99 -0.78
N ARG A 106 1.72 5.82 -1.10
CA ARG A 106 2.29 4.50 -0.73
C ARG A 106 3.63 4.22 -1.40
N ILE A 107 3.81 4.65 -2.66
CA ILE A 107 5.10 4.57 -3.35
C ILE A 107 6.13 5.47 -2.64
N VAL A 108 5.77 6.74 -2.37
CA VAL A 108 6.65 7.68 -1.66
C VAL A 108 7.00 7.16 -0.27
N TYR A 109 6.03 6.62 0.46
CA TYR A 109 6.22 6.01 1.78
C TYR A 109 7.25 4.89 1.71
N ALA A 110 7.08 3.93 0.79
CA ALA A 110 7.98 2.79 0.66
C ALA A 110 9.38 3.20 0.23
N VAL A 111 9.50 4.07 -0.79
CA VAL A 111 10.80 4.59 -1.25
C VAL A 111 11.52 5.35 -0.12
N GLY A 112 10.79 6.21 0.60
CA GLY A 112 11.32 6.96 1.73
C GLY A 112 11.81 6.04 2.85
N TYR A 113 11.08 4.96 3.13
CA TYR A 113 11.47 3.98 4.14
C TYR A 113 12.71 3.19 3.70
N VAL A 114 12.70 2.62 2.48
CA VAL A 114 13.74 1.74 1.94
C VAL A 114 15.07 2.46 1.70
N LYS A 115 15.05 3.77 1.42
CA LYS A 115 16.28 4.58 1.34
C LYS A 115 17.14 4.43 2.60
N GLY A 116 16.53 4.24 3.77
CA GLY A 116 17.24 3.98 5.03
C GLY A 116 18.17 5.12 5.46
N THR A 117 17.98 6.33 4.95
CA THR A 117 18.87 7.48 5.20
C THR A 117 18.50 8.27 6.45
N LYS A 118 17.29 8.09 6.99
CA LYS A 118 16.83 8.76 8.21
C LYS A 118 16.76 7.76 9.35
N LYS A 119 17.22 8.17 10.54
CA LYS A 119 17.11 7.40 11.78
C LYS A 119 15.66 7.01 12.09
N ASP A 120 15.48 5.90 12.79
CA ASP A 120 14.20 5.40 13.29
C ASP A 120 13.10 5.25 12.21
N GLY A 121 13.50 5.07 10.95
CA GLY A 121 12.57 4.89 9.84
C GLY A 121 11.81 6.16 9.48
N LYS A 122 12.26 7.34 9.92
CA LYS A 122 11.58 8.63 9.67
C LYS A 122 11.44 8.97 8.18
N GLY A 123 12.16 8.28 7.29
CA GLY A 123 11.98 8.40 5.83
C GLY A 123 10.55 8.09 5.38
N ARG A 124 9.85 7.20 6.11
CA ARG A 124 8.45 6.83 5.87
C ARG A 124 7.47 8.00 5.93
N LEU A 125 7.79 9.04 6.71
CA LEU A 125 6.89 10.17 6.94
C LEU A 125 6.63 10.99 5.67
N SER A 126 7.52 10.93 4.68
CA SER A 126 7.32 11.62 3.40
C SER A 126 6.07 11.16 2.64
N GLY A 127 5.61 9.92 2.87
CA GLY A 127 4.40 9.38 2.26
C GLY A 127 3.24 9.23 3.22
N SER A 128 3.29 9.76 4.45
CA SER A 128 2.24 9.50 5.45
C SER A 128 0.86 10.06 5.09
N LEU A 129 0.77 10.92 4.08
CA LEU A 129 -0.50 11.44 3.57
C LEU A 129 -1.39 10.35 2.95
N PHE A 130 -0.87 9.14 2.70
CA PHE A 130 -1.73 8.00 2.33
C PHE A 130 -2.83 7.77 3.38
N TRP A 131 -2.60 8.03 4.66
CA TRP A 131 -3.62 7.88 5.71
C TRP A 131 -4.81 8.82 5.49
N LEU A 132 -4.55 10.04 5.06
CA LEU A 132 -5.61 11.00 4.74
C LEU A 132 -6.44 10.51 3.54
N MET A 133 -5.77 9.98 2.51
CA MET A 133 -6.46 9.44 1.33
C MET A 133 -7.30 8.20 1.70
N GLN A 134 -6.77 7.34 2.57
CA GLN A 134 -7.47 6.15 3.06
C GLN A 134 -8.69 6.53 3.91
N GLY A 135 -8.56 7.56 4.76
CA GLY A 135 -9.68 8.14 5.49
C GLY A 135 -10.76 8.69 4.56
N GLY A 136 -10.37 9.36 3.48
CA GLY A 136 -11.31 9.81 2.43
C GLY A 136 -12.07 8.66 1.78
N LEU A 137 -11.38 7.58 1.40
CA LEU A 137 -12.03 6.37 0.86
C LEU A 137 -13.00 5.76 1.87
N TRP A 138 -12.63 5.71 3.15
CA TRP A 138 -13.51 5.21 4.20
C TRP A 138 -14.75 6.09 4.36
N SER A 139 -14.62 7.42 4.31
CA SER A 139 -15.76 8.34 4.35
C SER A 139 -16.73 8.13 3.18
N LEU A 140 -16.21 7.85 1.97
CA LEU A 140 -17.07 7.50 0.83
C LEU A 140 -17.85 6.21 1.08
N CYS A 141 -17.21 5.17 1.65
CA CYS A 141 -17.90 3.94 2.03
C CYS A 141 -19.02 4.19 3.04
N VAL A 142 -18.78 5.01 4.07
CA VAL A 142 -19.81 5.37 5.07
C VAL A 142 -20.96 6.10 4.39
N SER A 143 -20.67 7.05 3.51
CA SER A 143 -21.70 7.76 2.76
C SER A 143 -22.54 6.82 1.89
N THR A 144 -21.91 5.90 1.16
CA THR A 144 -22.61 4.89 0.36
C THR A 144 -23.46 3.98 1.27
N ALA A 145 -22.92 3.52 2.40
CA ALA A 145 -23.66 2.67 3.34
C ALA A 145 -24.89 3.37 3.94
N LEU A 146 -24.79 4.66 4.29
CA LEU A 146 -25.91 5.44 4.81
C LEU A 146 -27.03 5.64 3.78
N LYS A 147 -26.72 5.65 2.48
CA LYS A 147 -27.75 5.71 1.42
C LYS A 147 -28.50 4.40 1.22
N LEU A 148 -27.97 3.29 1.75
CA LEU A 148 -28.57 1.96 1.65
C LEU A 148 -29.48 1.62 2.84
N LEU A 149 -29.52 2.48 3.87
CA LEU A 149 -30.46 2.40 4.99
C LEU A 149 -31.81 3.03 4.60
#